data_AF-A0A8J6T2U6-F1
#
_entry.id   AF-A0A8J6T2U6-F1
#
_cell.length_a   1.000
_cell.length_b   1.000
_cell.length_c   1.000
_cell.angle_alpha   90.00
_cell.angle_beta   90.00
_cell.angle_gamma   90.00
#
_symmetry.space_group_name_H-M   'P 1'
#
loop_
_entity.id
_entity.type
_entity.pdbx_description
1 polymer ?
#
loop_
_entity_poly.entity_id
_entity_poly.type
_entity_poly.pdbx_seq_one_letter_code
_entity_poly.pdbx_strand_id
1 'polypeptide(L)'
;MANEYKYPFTNEFKEERGTTSLERRVILPQRTVLAKRVRHSEGPCVADGGPAVLAADSEEASLVLDFGSETVGTVTVEVEMHQAGVLRFHYGEDVEEALRDHDYTCGWYVMPKDRFELEAGKHKLTNYGRRAFRYLRLTAEPGSGEVAIGKVSAELVHYPVQNRGFFSSSDPLLNQTWDIARNTTKLCMQQYYEDGIKRDGLLWVGDYRLQFLDSWFCFGDWKLARKSLYMIAVSQREDGAIPAAAGKGGGQQHPENIEYMPGVPHPFHNEWIIINYNTDFISGVKDYIVLTSDDAVLPDLWPYVKRTVEFLRKDVRLSEAKLTDHTIITDTWVEYT
;
A
#
# COMPACT_ATOMS: atom_id res chain seq x y z
N MET A 1 -13.62 24.40 11.84
CA MET A 1 -12.52 25.16 11.19
C MET A 1 -11.28 24.29 11.29
N ALA A 2 -10.91 23.64 10.20
CA ALA A 2 -9.77 22.73 10.15
C ALA A 2 -8.48 23.55 10.25
N ASN A 3 -7.66 23.27 11.27
CA ASN A 3 -6.30 23.78 11.29
C ASN A 3 -5.52 23.01 10.21
N GLU A 4 -5.27 23.64 9.07
CA GLU A 4 -4.25 23.22 8.11
C GLU A 4 -2.91 23.17 8.86
N TYR A 5 -2.48 21.98 9.28
CA TYR A 5 -1.09 21.76 9.68
C TYR A 5 -0.24 21.84 8.41
N LYS A 6 0.23 23.05 8.10
CA LYS A 6 1.25 23.28 7.07
C LYS A 6 2.56 22.75 7.62
N TYR A 7 3.06 21.66 7.04
CA TYR A 7 4.40 21.18 7.32
C TYR A 7 5.40 22.30 6.97
N PRO A 8 6.34 22.68 7.86
CA PRO A 8 7.16 23.89 7.71
C PRO A 8 8.01 23.94 6.43
N PHE A 9 8.22 22.81 5.75
CA PHE A 9 8.98 22.73 4.49
C PHE A 9 8.13 22.85 3.22
N THR A 10 6.79 22.89 3.28
CA THR A 10 5.97 23.06 2.05
C THR A 10 6.12 24.44 1.41
N ASN A 11 6.64 25.43 2.14
CA ASN A 11 6.91 26.78 1.62
C ASN A 11 8.40 27.02 1.28
N GLU A 12 9.32 26.29 1.90
CA GLU A 12 10.78 26.52 1.76
C GLU A 12 11.48 25.50 0.85
N PHE A 13 10.91 24.31 0.65
CA PHE A 13 11.17 23.61 -0.59
C PHE A 13 10.51 24.42 -1.69
N LYS A 14 11.31 25.04 -2.55
CA LYS A 14 10.91 25.24 -3.93
C LYS A 14 10.66 23.85 -4.50
N GLU A 15 9.46 23.32 -4.27
CA GLU A 15 8.82 22.41 -5.20
C GLU A 15 9.06 23.04 -6.56
N GLU A 16 10.02 22.51 -7.33
CA GLU A 16 9.69 22.28 -8.72
C GLU A 16 8.32 21.63 -8.66
N ARG A 17 7.29 22.37 -9.09
CA ARG A 17 5.87 22.01 -9.06
C ARG A 17 5.60 20.80 -9.96
N GLY A 18 6.39 19.75 -9.88
CA GLY A 18 5.94 18.41 -10.10
C GLY A 18 5.35 17.96 -8.78
N THR A 19 4.02 18.02 -8.67
CA THR A 19 3.36 16.88 -8.05
C THR A 19 4.05 15.65 -8.65
N THR A 20 4.69 14.80 -7.84
CA THR A 20 5.26 13.57 -8.40
C THR A 20 4.06 12.74 -8.80
N SER A 21 3.62 12.97 -10.04
CA SER A 21 2.44 12.36 -10.59
C SER A 21 2.75 10.89 -10.66
N LEU A 22 2.03 10.12 -9.85
CA LEU A 22 2.15 8.68 -9.90
C LEU A 22 1.86 8.23 -11.33
N GLU A 23 2.70 7.35 -11.84
CA GLU A 23 2.47 6.71 -13.12
C GLU A 23 1.21 5.85 -13.00
N ARG A 24 0.38 5.90 -14.04
CA ARG A 24 -0.88 5.18 -14.13
C ARG A 24 -0.90 4.39 -15.41
N ARG A 25 -1.16 3.09 -15.31
CA ARG A 25 -1.29 2.21 -16.48
C ARG A 25 -2.50 1.33 -16.34
N VAL A 26 -3.33 1.29 -17.37
CA VAL A 26 -4.42 0.31 -17.45
C VAL A 26 -3.84 -1.07 -17.70
N ILE A 27 -4.22 -2.03 -16.87
CA ILE A 27 -3.90 -3.45 -17.00
C ILE A 27 -5.20 -4.26 -17.11
N LEU A 28 -5.10 -5.43 -17.74
CA LEU A 28 -6.21 -6.36 -17.95
C LEU A 28 -5.94 -7.67 -17.19
N PRO A 29 -6.98 -8.37 -16.74
CA PRO A 29 -6.82 -9.71 -16.17
C PRO A 29 -6.20 -10.65 -17.20
N GLN A 30 -5.27 -11.49 -16.77
CA GLN A 30 -4.53 -12.42 -17.62
C GLN A 30 -5.25 -13.76 -17.81
N ARG A 31 -6.08 -14.17 -16.83
CA ARG A 31 -6.85 -15.43 -16.86
C ARG A 31 -8.02 -15.43 -15.87
N THR A 32 -9.02 -16.26 -16.15
CA THR A 32 -9.96 -16.76 -15.13
C THR A 32 -9.29 -17.86 -14.30
N VAL A 33 -9.43 -17.79 -12.98
CA VAL A 33 -9.00 -18.84 -12.06
C VAL A 33 -10.17 -19.73 -11.65
N LEU A 34 -11.34 -19.12 -11.37
CA LEU A 34 -12.54 -19.83 -10.94
C LEU A 34 -13.78 -19.21 -11.57
N ALA A 35 -14.73 -20.06 -11.94
CA ALA A 35 -16.02 -19.68 -12.48
C ALA A 35 -17.11 -20.55 -11.85
N LYS A 36 -18.09 -19.93 -11.21
CA LYS A 36 -19.26 -20.58 -10.60
C LYS A 36 -20.52 -20.03 -11.25
N ARG A 37 -21.30 -20.92 -11.89
CA ARG A 37 -22.54 -20.57 -12.61
C ARG A 37 -22.33 -19.48 -13.68
N VAL A 38 -21.25 -19.62 -14.45
CA VAL A 38 -20.88 -18.70 -15.53
C VAL A 38 -21.13 -19.37 -16.88
N ARG A 39 -21.85 -18.68 -17.78
CA ARG A 39 -21.95 -19.05 -19.20
C ARG A 39 -21.00 -18.18 -20.00
N HIS A 40 -20.15 -18.79 -20.83
CA HIS A 40 -19.35 -18.07 -21.81
C HIS A 40 -20.19 -17.92 -23.08
N SER A 41 -20.46 -16.69 -23.53
CA SER A 41 -20.90 -16.49 -24.91
C SER A 41 -19.69 -16.68 -25.83
N GLU A 42 -19.91 -17.19 -27.04
CA GLU A 42 -18.84 -17.47 -28.00
C GLU A 42 -17.92 -16.25 -28.20
N GLY A 43 -16.64 -16.39 -27.85
CA GLY A 43 -15.64 -15.32 -27.87
C GLY A 43 -14.39 -15.72 -27.07
N PRO A 44 -13.21 -15.10 -27.33
CA PRO A 44 -11.97 -15.48 -26.68
C PRO A 44 -12.07 -15.32 -25.15
N CYS A 45 -11.75 -16.41 -24.47
CA CYS A 45 -11.71 -16.50 -23.02
C CYS A 45 -10.59 -15.63 -22.44
N VAL A 46 -10.99 -14.59 -21.72
CA VAL A 46 -10.39 -14.11 -20.46
C VAL A 46 -8.87 -13.96 -20.37
N ALA A 47 -8.24 -13.36 -21.39
CA ALA A 47 -6.98 -12.62 -21.23
C ALA A 47 -7.19 -11.09 -21.41
N ASP A 48 -8.42 -10.68 -21.70
CA ASP A 48 -8.88 -9.33 -22.00
C ASP A 48 -10.19 -8.95 -21.27
N GLY A 49 -10.80 -9.87 -20.52
CA GLY A 49 -12.12 -9.67 -19.90
C GLY A 49 -13.28 -9.80 -20.90
N GLY A 50 -13.25 -10.79 -21.79
CA GLY A 50 -14.37 -11.11 -22.70
C GLY A 50 -15.71 -11.39 -21.99
N PRO A 51 -16.82 -11.36 -22.73
CA PRO A 51 -18.18 -11.40 -22.16
C PRO A 51 -18.43 -12.70 -21.38
N ALA A 52 -18.81 -12.56 -20.11
CA ALA A 52 -19.20 -13.67 -19.24
C ALA A 52 -20.57 -13.41 -18.63
N VAL A 53 -21.48 -14.37 -18.68
CA VAL A 53 -22.81 -14.22 -18.08
C VAL A 53 -22.86 -15.00 -16.77
N LEU A 54 -22.91 -14.28 -15.65
CA LEU A 54 -23.17 -14.85 -14.33
C LEU A 54 -24.67 -15.16 -14.22
N ALA A 55 -25.04 -16.39 -13.87
CA ALA A 55 -26.42 -16.83 -13.72
C ALA A 55 -26.80 -16.98 -12.24
N ALA A 56 -27.23 -15.87 -11.63
CA ALA A 56 -27.51 -15.73 -10.21
C ALA A 56 -29.01 -15.72 -9.89
N ASP A 57 -29.76 -16.71 -10.39
CA ASP A 57 -31.21 -16.80 -10.19
C ASP A 57 -31.56 -17.10 -8.71
N SER A 58 -31.27 -18.32 -8.24
CA SER A 58 -31.57 -18.77 -6.87
C SER A 58 -30.34 -18.91 -5.97
N GLU A 59 -29.15 -18.90 -6.56
CA GLU A 59 -27.86 -18.98 -5.87
C GLU A 59 -26.92 -17.93 -6.43
N GLU A 60 -25.87 -17.61 -5.69
CA GLU A 60 -24.83 -16.71 -6.19
C GLU A 60 -24.03 -17.33 -7.35
N ALA A 61 -23.65 -16.46 -8.28
CA ALA A 61 -22.73 -16.77 -9.37
C ALA A 61 -21.48 -15.89 -9.22
N SER A 62 -20.30 -16.43 -9.54
CA SER A 62 -19.05 -15.71 -9.35
C SER A 62 -17.99 -16.04 -10.39
N LEU A 63 -17.08 -15.07 -10.57
CA LEU A 63 -15.93 -15.16 -11.46
C LEU A 63 -14.70 -14.59 -10.74
N VAL A 64 -13.62 -15.35 -10.71
CA VAL A 64 -12.33 -14.94 -10.13
C VAL A 64 -11.32 -14.73 -11.25
N LEU A 65 -10.76 -13.53 -11.30
CA LEU A 65 -9.82 -13.07 -12.33
C LEU A 65 -8.43 -12.88 -11.71
N ASP A 66 -7.38 -13.35 -12.39
CA ASP A 66 -5.97 -13.18 -12.00
C ASP A 66 -5.32 -12.13 -12.91
N PHE A 67 -4.81 -11.04 -12.33
CA PHE A 67 -4.11 -9.98 -13.04
C PHE A 67 -2.63 -10.30 -13.34
N GLY A 68 -2.16 -11.48 -12.92
CA GLY A 68 -0.82 -12.00 -13.19
C GLY A 68 0.24 -11.54 -12.18
N SER A 69 0.07 -10.35 -11.61
CA SER A 69 0.93 -9.80 -10.57
C SER A 69 0.13 -8.99 -9.56
N GLU A 70 0.72 -8.78 -8.40
CA GLU A 70 0.21 -7.83 -7.42
C GLU A 70 0.04 -6.45 -8.06
N THR A 71 -1.09 -5.80 -7.77
CA THR A 71 -1.54 -4.55 -8.38
C THR A 71 -2.04 -3.63 -7.30
N VAL A 72 -1.80 -2.33 -7.47
CA VAL A 72 -2.44 -1.33 -6.63
C VAL A 72 -3.00 -0.16 -7.41
N GLY A 73 -4.25 0.19 -7.14
CA GLY A 73 -4.98 1.28 -7.78
C GLY A 73 -6.47 1.00 -7.88
N THR A 74 -7.14 1.35 -8.97
CA THR A 74 -8.62 1.21 -9.07
C THR A 74 -9.01 0.12 -10.06
N VAL A 75 -10.19 -0.45 -9.89
CA VAL A 75 -10.80 -1.44 -10.78
C VAL A 75 -12.02 -0.83 -11.43
N THR A 76 -12.15 -1.06 -12.74
CA THR A 76 -13.32 -0.72 -13.52
C THR A 76 -13.89 -1.95 -14.21
N VAL A 77 -15.22 -2.14 -14.08
CA VAL A 77 -15.97 -3.25 -14.67
C VAL A 77 -17.15 -2.68 -15.47
N GLU A 78 -17.23 -3.05 -16.74
CA GLU A 78 -18.42 -2.84 -17.55
C GLU A 78 -19.37 -4.03 -17.34
N VAL A 79 -20.66 -3.76 -17.07
CA VAL A 79 -21.66 -4.80 -16.79
C VAL A 79 -23.01 -4.45 -17.40
N GLU A 80 -23.76 -5.46 -17.83
CA GLU A 80 -25.16 -5.35 -18.23
C GLU A 80 -26.02 -6.24 -17.34
N MET A 81 -26.95 -5.62 -16.61
CA MET A 81 -27.90 -6.27 -15.72
C MET A 81 -29.20 -6.54 -16.48
N HIS A 82 -29.64 -7.80 -16.58
CA HIS A 82 -30.92 -8.11 -17.22
C HIS A 82 -32.12 -7.71 -16.36
N GLN A 83 -31.92 -7.62 -15.05
CA GLN A 83 -32.89 -7.13 -14.05
C GLN A 83 -32.16 -6.42 -12.90
N ALA A 84 -32.91 -5.78 -12.00
CA ALA A 84 -32.31 -5.21 -10.80
C ALA A 84 -31.65 -6.31 -9.94
N GLY A 85 -30.48 -6.01 -9.38
CA GLY A 85 -29.68 -6.99 -8.65
C GLY A 85 -28.45 -6.38 -8.00
N VAL A 86 -27.57 -7.26 -7.51
CA VAL A 86 -26.41 -6.85 -6.71
C VAL A 86 -25.14 -7.52 -7.20
N LEU A 87 -24.11 -6.71 -7.41
CA LEU A 87 -22.77 -7.16 -7.77
C LEU A 87 -21.77 -6.76 -6.68
N ARG A 88 -20.94 -7.71 -6.23
CA ARG A 88 -19.90 -7.50 -5.22
C ARG A 88 -18.50 -7.71 -5.79
N PHE A 89 -17.55 -6.86 -5.39
CA PHE A 89 -16.12 -7.04 -5.70
C PHE A 89 -15.37 -7.42 -4.43
N HIS A 90 -14.59 -8.50 -4.50
CA HIS A 90 -13.65 -8.92 -3.46
C HIS A 90 -12.24 -9.00 -4.04
N TYR A 91 -11.25 -8.68 -3.21
CA TYR A 91 -9.87 -8.45 -3.60
C TYR A 91 -8.94 -9.33 -2.77
N GLY A 92 -8.03 -10.04 -3.42
CA GLY A 92 -7.04 -10.88 -2.74
C GLY A 92 -5.64 -10.76 -3.34
N GLU A 93 -4.62 -10.77 -2.48
CA GLU A 93 -3.21 -10.98 -2.90
C GLU A 93 -3.00 -12.45 -3.28
N ASP A 94 -3.80 -13.34 -2.69
CA ASP A 94 -3.94 -14.75 -3.07
C ASP A 94 -5.41 -15.13 -3.38
N VAL A 95 -5.59 -16.36 -3.91
CA VAL A 95 -6.91 -16.88 -4.30
C VAL A 95 -7.80 -17.14 -3.08
N GLU A 96 -7.25 -17.64 -1.98
CA GLU A 96 -8.01 -17.96 -0.77
C GLU A 96 -8.59 -16.69 -0.15
N GLU A 97 -7.80 -15.61 -0.14
CA GLU A 97 -8.21 -14.30 0.30
C GLU A 97 -9.33 -13.72 -0.57
N ALA A 98 -9.21 -13.81 -1.90
CA ALA A 98 -10.26 -13.36 -2.82
C ALA A 98 -11.57 -14.16 -2.69
N LEU A 99 -11.49 -15.41 -2.22
CA LEU A 99 -12.65 -16.27 -1.95
C LEU A 99 -13.24 -16.09 -0.55
N ARG A 100 -12.62 -15.29 0.32
CA ARG A 100 -13.06 -15.14 1.71
C ARG A 100 -14.36 -14.32 1.79
N ASP A 101 -15.46 -14.98 2.14
CA ASP A 101 -16.76 -14.33 2.30
C ASP A 101 -16.91 -13.58 3.64
N HIS A 102 -16.26 -14.07 4.70
CA HIS A 102 -16.29 -13.45 6.03
C HIS A 102 -15.48 -12.16 6.05
N ASP A 103 -15.85 -11.22 6.92
CA ASP A 103 -15.06 -10.01 7.13
C ASP A 103 -13.74 -10.37 7.80
N TYR A 104 -12.63 -10.03 7.14
CA TYR A 104 -11.32 -10.11 7.74
C TYR A 104 -11.00 -8.76 8.37
N THR A 105 -10.79 -8.79 9.67
CA THR A 105 -10.34 -7.64 10.45
C THR A 105 -9.01 -7.98 11.12
N CYS A 106 -8.05 -7.07 11.04
CA CYS A 106 -6.79 -7.17 11.76
C CYS A 106 -6.54 -5.82 12.44
N GLY A 107 -6.84 -5.75 13.74
CA GLY A 107 -6.76 -4.52 14.52
C GLY A 107 -7.58 -3.40 13.87
N TRP A 108 -6.87 -2.46 13.25
CA TRP A 108 -7.42 -1.28 12.59
C TRP A 108 -7.75 -1.45 11.10
N TYR A 109 -7.30 -2.54 10.48
CA TYR A 109 -7.54 -2.79 9.07
C TYR A 109 -8.80 -3.64 8.88
N VAL A 110 -9.68 -3.16 8.00
CA VAL A 110 -10.85 -3.89 7.50
C VAL A 110 -10.64 -4.08 6.01
N MET A 111 -10.64 -5.34 5.57
CA MET A 111 -10.47 -5.62 4.14
C MET A 111 -11.63 -5.02 3.34
N PRO A 112 -11.35 -4.14 2.37
CA PRO A 112 -12.42 -3.46 1.65
C PRO A 112 -13.17 -4.43 0.73
N LYS A 113 -14.49 -4.27 0.70
CA LYS A 113 -15.41 -4.96 -0.21
C LYS A 113 -16.27 -3.89 -0.86
N ASP A 114 -16.51 -4.01 -2.17
CA ASP A 114 -17.46 -3.13 -2.86
C ASP A 114 -18.75 -3.89 -3.12
N ARG A 115 -19.88 -3.23 -2.90
CA ARG A 115 -21.21 -3.77 -3.17
C ARG A 115 -22.01 -2.72 -3.94
N PHE A 116 -22.50 -3.12 -5.10
CA PHE A 116 -23.26 -2.26 -6.00
C PHE A 116 -24.68 -2.82 -6.15
N GLU A 117 -25.68 -2.05 -5.75
CA GLU A 117 -27.08 -2.29 -6.08
C GLU A 117 -27.39 -1.59 -7.39
N LEU A 118 -27.86 -2.34 -8.39
CA LEU A 118 -27.97 -1.88 -9.77
C LEU A 118 -29.34 -2.19 -10.32
N GLU A 119 -29.90 -1.24 -11.09
CA GLU A 119 -31.09 -1.45 -11.90
C GLU A 119 -30.77 -2.22 -13.20
N ALA A 120 -31.79 -2.68 -13.91
CA ALA A 120 -31.61 -3.27 -15.23
C ALA A 120 -30.95 -2.27 -16.21
N GLY A 121 -30.07 -2.76 -17.08
CA GLY A 121 -29.36 -1.96 -18.08
C GLY A 121 -27.84 -2.02 -17.96
N LYS A 122 -27.15 -1.16 -18.73
CA LYS A 122 -25.69 -1.12 -18.84
C LYS A 122 -25.09 -0.15 -17.84
N HIS A 123 -24.05 -0.59 -17.15
CA HIS A 123 -23.33 0.16 -16.12
C HIS A 123 -21.82 0.08 -16.33
N LYS A 124 -21.13 1.13 -15.92
CA LYS A 124 -19.68 1.15 -15.78
C LYS A 124 -19.35 1.44 -14.32
N LEU A 125 -18.87 0.41 -13.63
CA LEU A 125 -18.61 0.45 -12.19
C LEU A 125 -17.14 0.72 -11.96
N THR A 126 -16.84 1.63 -11.04
CA THR A 126 -15.49 1.80 -10.49
C THR A 126 -15.59 1.61 -8.98
N ASN A 127 -14.64 0.85 -8.42
CA ASN A 127 -14.60 0.60 -7.00
C ASN A 127 -14.31 1.88 -6.18
N TYR A 128 -14.59 1.83 -4.88
CA TYR A 128 -14.37 2.98 -3.99
C TYR A 128 -12.88 3.10 -3.58
N GLY A 129 -12.09 3.82 -4.40
CA GLY A 129 -10.69 4.26 -4.18
C GLY A 129 -9.57 3.29 -4.63
N ARG A 130 -8.31 3.45 -4.18
CA ARG A 130 -7.12 2.53 -4.30
C ARG A 130 -7.15 1.13 -3.61
N ARG A 131 -7.40 0.03 -4.32
CA ARG A 131 -7.27 -1.38 -3.83
C ARG A 131 -5.90 -1.96 -4.13
N ALA A 132 -5.41 -2.83 -3.25
CA ALA A 132 -4.26 -3.70 -3.49
C ALA A 132 -4.72 -5.17 -3.61
N PHE A 133 -4.36 -5.80 -4.72
CA PHE A 133 -4.77 -7.16 -5.06
C PHE A 133 -4.00 -7.70 -6.26
N ARG A 134 -3.99 -9.03 -6.39
CA ARG A 134 -3.73 -9.74 -7.65
C ARG A 134 -5.00 -10.36 -8.22
N TYR A 135 -5.89 -10.81 -7.35
CA TYR A 135 -7.11 -11.53 -7.70
C TYR A 135 -8.34 -10.68 -7.40
N LEU A 136 -9.26 -10.63 -8.36
CA LEU A 136 -10.56 -9.96 -8.24
C LEU A 136 -11.66 -11.01 -8.38
N ARG A 137 -12.50 -11.16 -7.35
CA ARG A 137 -13.74 -11.93 -7.41
C ARG A 137 -14.92 -11.00 -7.65
N LEU A 138 -15.61 -11.22 -8.75
CA LEU A 138 -16.91 -10.63 -9.05
C LEU A 138 -17.99 -11.63 -8.63
N THR A 139 -18.95 -11.20 -7.82
CA THR A 139 -20.05 -12.06 -7.33
C THR A 139 -21.39 -11.39 -7.53
N ALA A 140 -22.27 -12.00 -8.31
CA ALA A 140 -23.68 -11.64 -8.38
C ALA A 140 -24.44 -12.35 -7.25
N GLU A 141 -25.18 -11.60 -6.43
CA GLU A 141 -25.98 -12.17 -5.32
C GLU A 141 -27.20 -12.93 -5.85
N PRO A 142 -27.73 -13.93 -5.10
CA PRO A 142 -28.97 -14.62 -5.47
C PRO A 142 -30.10 -13.63 -5.76
N GLY A 143 -30.88 -13.87 -6.81
CA GLY A 143 -31.96 -13.00 -7.26
C GLY A 143 -31.51 -11.90 -8.23
N SER A 144 -30.23 -11.81 -8.58
CA SER A 144 -29.74 -10.84 -9.58
C SER A 144 -29.98 -11.28 -11.03
N GLY A 145 -30.38 -12.53 -11.25
CA GLY A 145 -30.65 -13.09 -12.59
C GLY A 145 -29.38 -13.22 -13.44
N GLU A 146 -29.50 -12.97 -14.74
CA GLU A 146 -28.37 -12.95 -15.67
C GLU A 146 -27.64 -11.59 -15.62
N VAL A 147 -26.34 -11.64 -15.35
CA VAL A 147 -25.44 -10.48 -15.29
C VAL A 147 -24.30 -10.68 -16.29
N ALA A 148 -24.30 -9.89 -17.38
CA ALA A 148 -23.26 -9.94 -18.39
C ALA A 148 -22.08 -9.03 -18.00
N ILE A 149 -20.96 -9.63 -17.65
CA ILE A 149 -19.68 -8.97 -17.40
C ILE A 149 -19.01 -8.70 -18.73
N GLY A 150 -18.81 -7.42 -19.05
CA GLY A 150 -18.00 -6.95 -20.17
C GLY A 150 -16.55 -6.74 -19.77
N LYS A 151 -15.95 -5.66 -20.27
CA LYS A 151 -14.54 -5.34 -20.02
C LYS A 151 -14.26 -5.17 -18.52
N VAL A 152 -13.23 -5.87 -18.05
CA VAL A 152 -12.65 -5.70 -16.71
C VAL A 152 -11.23 -5.15 -16.86
N SER A 153 -10.90 -4.10 -16.11
CA SER A 153 -9.57 -3.51 -16.12
C SER A 153 -9.22 -2.93 -14.75
N ALA A 154 -7.92 -2.80 -14.48
CA ALA A 154 -7.43 -2.09 -13.32
C ALA A 154 -6.46 -0.98 -13.73
N GLU A 155 -6.45 0.13 -13.02
CA GLU A 155 -5.38 1.12 -13.06
C GLU A 155 -4.29 0.69 -12.08
N LEU A 156 -3.10 0.35 -12.58
CA LEU A 156 -1.90 0.17 -11.78
C LEU A 156 -1.24 1.53 -11.52
N VAL A 157 -0.97 1.83 -10.25
CA VAL A 157 -0.45 3.12 -9.79
C VAL A 157 0.85 2.95 -9.00
N HIS A 158 1.91 3.66 -9.37
CA HIS A 158 3.15 3.69 -8.59
C HIS A 158 3.97 4.96 -8.89
N TYR A 159 4.99 5.25 -8.09
CA TYR A 159 5.96 6.31 -8.34
C TYR A 159 6.71 6.04 -9.67
N PRO A 160 6.91 7.06 -10.53
CA PRO A 160 7.56 6.87 -11.82
C PRO A 160 9.04 6.54 -11.65
N VAL A 161 9.40 5.27 -11.84
CA VAL A 161 10.79 4.77 -11.83
C VAL A 161 11.10 3.98 -13.10
N GLN A 162 12.38 4.03 -13.50
CA GLN A 162 12.92 3.21 -14.59
C GLN A 162 13.76 2.07 -14.00
N ASN A 163 13.67 0.87 -14.59
CA ASN A 163 14.50 -0.26 -14.22
C ASN A 163 15.95 -0.01 -14.68
N ARG A 164 16.81 0.45 -13.77
CA ARG A 164 18.24 0.73 -14.05
C ARG A 164 19.15 -0.39 -13.54
N GLY A 165 18.77 -1.00 -12.42
CA GLY A 165 19.42 -2.15 -11.84
C GLY A 165 19.10 -3.43 -12.59
N PHE A 166 20.08 -4.33 -12.62
CA PHE A 166 19.92 -5.67 -13.13
C PHE A 166 20.66 -6.67 -12.24
N PHE A 167 20.11 -7.87 -12.20
CA PHE A 167 20.72 -9.02 -11.55
C PHE A 167 20.45 -10.23 -12.44
N SER A 168 21.43 -11.13 -12.54
CA SER A 168 21.27 -12.41 -13.21
C SER A 168 22.17 -13.45 -12.55
N SER A 169 21.62 -14.64 -12.39
CA SER A 169 22.27 -15.80 -11.83
C SER A 169 21.99 -17.02 -12.71
N SER A 170 22.87 -18.02 -12.64
CA SER A 170 22.59 -19.36 -13.20
C SER A 170 21.48 -20.09 -12.45
N ASP A 171 21.16 -19.66 -11.23
CA ASP A 171 20.02 -20.16 -10.47
C ASP A 171 18.74 -19.40 -10.88
N PRO A 172 17.76 -20.06 -11.53
CA PRO A 172 16.53 -19.42 -11.95
C PRO A 172 15.68 -18.93 -10.76
N LEU A 173 15.79 -19.53 -9.57
CA LEU A 173 15.06 -19.08 -8.39
C LEU A 173 15.54 -17.70 -7.94
N LEU A 174 16.85 -17.45 -7.94
CA LEU A 174 17.39 -16.13 -7.58
C LEU A 174 16.96 -15.04 -8.56
N ASN A 175 16.84 -15.37 -9.85
CA ASN A 175 16.32 -14.43 -10.85
C ASN A 175 14.85 -14.08 -10.58
N GLN A 176 14.03 -15.07 -10.23
CA GLN A 176 12.63 -14.85 -9.85
C GLN A 176 12.52 -14.04 -8.56
N THR A 177 13.34 -14.33 -7.55
CA THR A 177 13.38 -13.55 -6.30
C THR A 177 13.73 -12.10 -6.55
N TRP A 178 14.70 -11.82 -7.43
CA TRP A 178 15.03 -10.45 -7.83
C TRP A 178 13.86 -9.73 -8.49
N ASP A 179 13.16 -10.38 -9.42
CA ASP A 179 12.01 -9.79 -10.10
C ASP A 179 10.84 -9.50 -9.14
N ILE A 180 10.59 -10.41 -8.21
CA ILE A 180 9.57 -10.23 -7.15
C ILE A 180 9.96 -9.08 -6.24
N ALA A 181 11.18 -9.08 -5.68
CA ALA A 181 11.65 -8.03 -4.78
C ALA A 181 11.56 -6.65 -5.44
N ARG A 182 12.07 -6.51 -6.67
CA ARG A 182 11.99 -5.28 -7.45
C ARG A 182 10.54 -4.83 -7.67
N ASN A 183 9.64 -5.75 -8.00
CA ASN A 183 8.23 -5.42 -8.19
C ASN A 183 7.57 -4.96 -6.89
N THR A 184 7.84 -5.64 -5.76
CA THR A 184 7.36 -5.24 -4.43
C THR A 184 7.84 -3.83 -4.08
N THR A 185 9.14 -3.55 -4.22
CA THR A 185 9.69 -2.20 -3.99
C THR A 185 8.96 -1.18 -4.84
N LYS A 186 8.77 -1.45 -6.14
CA LYS A 186 8.09 -0.53 -7.06
C LYS A 186 6.64 -0.24 -6.65
N LEU A 187 5.90 -1.25 -6.22
CA LEU A 187 4.52 -1.08 -5.75
C LEU A 187 4.44 -0.29 -4.45
N CYS A 188 5.39 -0.48 -3.55
CA CYS A 188 5.52 0.28 -2.29
C CYS A 188 6.03 1.72 -2.50
N MET A 189 6.56 2.05 -3.68
CA MET A 189 6.90 3.44 -4.03
C MET A 189 5.64 4.18 -4.49
N GLN A 190 5.10 5.05 -3.63
CA GLN A 190 3.92 5.87 -3.92
C GLN A 190 4.25 7.36 -3.76
N GLN A 191 3.50 8.10 -2.95
CA GLN A 191 3.85 9.50 -2.65
C GLN A 191 5.07 9.61 -1.72
N TYR A 192 5.33 8.54 -0.97
CA TYR A 192 6.47 8.23 -0.12
C TYR A 192 6.62 6.68 -0.17
N TYR A 193 7.59 6.10 0.55
CA TYR A 193 7.66 4.64 0.68
C TYR A 193 6.59 4.11 1.65
N GLU A 194 5.69 3.26 1.16
CA GLU A 194 4.71 2.54 1.98
C GLU A 194 5.27 1.18 2.41
N ASP A 195 5.10 0.76 3.66
CA ASP A 195 5.48 -0.59 4.12
C ASP A 195 4.85 -1.69 3.26
N GLY A 196 3.57 -1.51 2.95
CA GLY A 196 2.79 -2.43 2.14
C GLY A 196 1.62 -1.70 1.49
N ILE A 197 1.28 -2.13 0.28
CA ILE A 197 0.27 -1.47 -0.54
C ILE A 197 -1.18 -1.72 -0.08
N LYS A 198 -1.39 -2.70 0.80
CA LYS A 198 -2.72 -3.17 1.20
C LYS A 198 -3.18 -2.66 2.56
N ARG A 199 -2.48 -3.06 3.63
CA ARG A 199 -2.98 -2.94 5.01
C ARG A 199 -2.77 -1.54 5.59
N ASP A 200 -1.51 -1.15 5.75
CA ASP A 200 -1.16 0.05 6.49
C ASP A 200 -0.92 1.23 5.55
N GLY A 201 -0.13 1.04 4.48
CA GLY A 201 0.19 2.12 3.54
C GLY A 201 0.95 3.27 4.22
N LEU A 202 1.68 2.96 5.30
CA LEU A 202 2.34 3.94 6.15
C LEU A 202 3.83 4.01 5.82
N LEU A 203 4.43 5.16 6.10
CA LEU A 203 5.87 5.32 6.05
C LEU A 203 6.48 4.82 7.36
N TRP A 204 6.69 3.52 7.47
CA TRP A 204 7.37 2.94 8.64
C TRP A 204 8.87 3.20 8.58
N VAL A 205 9.43 3.60 9.72
CA VAL A 205 10.81 4.11 9.78
C VAL A 205 11.86 3.01 9.63
N GLY A 206 11.59 1.82 10.17
CA GLY A 206 12.47 0.65 9.99
C GLY A 206 12.50 0.21 8.52
N ASP A 207 11.35 0.22 7.86
CA ASP A 207 11.16 -0.16 6.47
C ASP A 207 11.87 0.80 5.52
N TYR A 208 11.82 2.11 5.79
CA TYR A 208 12.40 3.16 4.96
C TYR A 208 13.82 2.85 4.50
N ARG A 209 14.69 2.44 5.43
CA ARG A 209 16.11 2.22 5.12
C ARG A 209 16.27 1.09 4.10
N LEU A 210 15.58 -0.03 4.30
CA LEU A 210 15.64 -1.19 3.40
C LEU A 210 15.02 -0.85 2.04
N GLN A 211 13.88 -0.19 2.05
CA GLN A 211 13.19 0.24 0.83
C GLN A 211 14.02 1.24 0.02
N PHE A 212 14.75 2.14 0.68
CA PHE A 212 15.69 3.03 0.02
C PHE A 212 16.83 2.25 -0.64
N LEU A 213 17.46 1.31 0.07
CA LEU A 213 18.53 0.49 -0.49
C LEU A 213 18.05 -0.30 -1.71
N ASP A 214 16.91 -0.98 -1.60
CA ASP A 214 16.30 -1.72 -2.72
C ASP A 214 15.99 -0.81 -3.91
N SER A 215 15.37 0.34 -3.65
CA SER A 215 15.04 1.32 -4.68
C SER A 215 16.29 1.88 -5.37
N TRP A 216 17.35 2.14 -4.60
CA TRP A 216 18.62 2.61 -5.14
C TRP A 216 19.24 1.57 -6.08
N PHE A 217 19.31 0.30 -5.67
CA PHE A 217 19.89 -0.76 -6.50
C PHE A 217 18.99 -1.17 -7.67
N CYS A 218 17.68 -1.07 -7.55
CA CYS A 218 16.74 -1.42 -8.63
C CYS A 218 16.53 -0.30 -9.65
N PHE A 219 16.45 0.94 -9.19
CA PHE A 219 15.97 2.09 -9.97
C PHE A 219 16.92 3.27 -9.97
N GLY A 220 17.90 3.31 -9.05
CA GLY A 220 18.76 4.46 -8.84
C GLY A 220 18.00 5.72 -8.42
N ASP A 221 16.84 5.56 -7.78
CA ASP A 221 16.06 6.68 -7.28
C ASP A 221 16.55 7.13 -5.90
N TRP A 222 16.78 8.43 -5.78
CA TRP A 222 17.08 9.10 -4.52
C TRP A 222 16.01 10.11 -4.14
N LYS A 223 15.14 10.51 -5.06
CA LYS A 223 14.23 11.64 -4.85
C LYS A 223 13.10 11.25 -3.90
N LEU A 224 12.52 10.06 -4.07
CA LEU A 224 11.50 9.55 -3.15
C LEU A 224 12.09 9.26 -1.78
N ALA A 225 13.34 8.77 -1.75
CA ALA A 225 14.07 8.53 -0.52
C ALA A 225 14.32 9.82 0.27
N ARG A 226 14.83 10.85 -0.40
CA ARG A 226 15.01 12.18 0.20
C ARG A 226 13.69 12.66 0.80
N LYS A 227 12.61 12.68 0.02
CA LYS A 227 11.28 13.12 0.48
C LYS A 227 10.82 12.34 1.72
N SER A 228 10.88 11.01 1.66
CA SER A 228 10.45 10.15 2.77
C SER A 228 11.30 10.37 4.03
N LEU A 229 12.62 10.55 3.86
CA LEU A 229 13.52 10.82 4.98
C LEU A 229 13.22 12.14 5.71
N TYR A 230 12.91 13.20 4.96
CA TYR A 230 12.46 14.46 5.56
C TYR A 230 11.11 14.31 6.26
N MET A 231 10.16 13.56 5.68
CA MET A 231 8.88 13.24 6.34
C MET A 231 9.08 12.49 7.67
N ILE A 232 10.08 11.61 7.74
CA ILE A 232 10.48 10.95 9.00
C ILE A 232 11.09 11.96 9.96
N ALA A 233 12.07 12.74 9.53
CA ALA A 233 12.78 13.69 10.38
C ALA A 233 11.81 14.69 11.05
N VAL A 234 10.89 15.27 10.29
CA VAL A 234 9.92 16.25 10.82
C VAL A 234 8.85 15.64 11.71
N SER A 235 8.70 14.31 11.72
CA SER A 235 7.83 13.61 12.68
C SER A 235 8.48 13.42 14.05
N GLN A 236 9.75 13.82 14.21
CA GLN A 236 10.48 13.74 15.48
C GLN A 236 9.76 14.50 16.60
N ARG A 237 9.62 13.82 17.73
CA ARG A 237 8.99 14.33 18.95
C ARG A 237 9.86 15.36 19.67
N GLU A 238 9.28 16.00 20.69
CA GLU A 238 9.98 16.96 21.56
C GLU A 238 11.10 16.32 22.41
N ASP A 239 10.96 15.06 22.80
CA ASP A 239 11.96 14.29 23.56
C ASP A 239 13.17 13.84 22.71
N GLY A 240 13.07 13.96 21.38
CA GLY A 240 14.09 13.56 20.40
C GLY A 240 13.82 12.21 19.72
N ALA A 241 12.80 11.47 20.16
CA ALA A 241 12.42 10.20 19.56
C ALA A 241 11.78 10.39 18.17
N ILE A 242 12.09 9.46 17.28
CA ILE A 242 11.40 9.26 16.00
C ILE A 242 10.28 8.25 16.24
N PRO A 243 9.04 8.56 15.82
CA PRO A 243 7.92 7.63 15.92
C PRO A 243 8.12 6.42 14.98
N ALA A 244 7.46 5.30 15.28
CA ALA A 244 7.61 4.09 14.48
C ALA A 244 7.15 4.27 13.01
N ALA A 245 6.12 5.09 12.79
CA ALA A 245 5.67 5.49 11.46
C ALA A 245 5.63 7.03 11.34
N ALA A 246 6.06 7.53 10.19
CA ALA A 246 6.16 8.94 9.89
C ALA A 246 4.95 9.44 9.10
N GLY A 247 4.30 10.47 9.62
CA GLY A 247 3.17 11.12 8.97
C GLY A 247 1.88 10.29 8.99
N LYS A 248 0.77 10.98 8.74
CA LYS A 248 -0.53 10.36 8.50
C LYS A 248 -0.53 9.75 7.10
N GLY A 249 -0.20 8.47 6.99
CA GLY A 249 -0.13 7.79 5.69
C GLY A 249 -1.48 7.67 5.01
N GLY A 250 -1.48 7.78 3.68
CA GLY A 250 -2.65 7.72 2.81
C GLY A 250 -2.67 6.45 1.97
N GLY A 251 -3.52 5.51 2.37
CA GLY A 251 -4.28 4.65 1.44
C GLY A 251 -5.69 5.21 1.28
N GLN A 252 -6.48 4.73 0.32
CA GLN A 252 -7.95 4.80 0.13
C GLN A 252 -9.01 5.69 0.86
N GLN A 253 -8.68 6.71 1.67
CA GLN A 253 -9.66 7.61 2.33
C GLN A 253 -9.14 9.05 2.29
N HIS A 254 -8.35 9.45 1.30
CA HIS A 254 -8.08 10.87 1.15
C HIS A 254 -9.07 11.50 0.17
N PRO A 255 -10.17 12.02 0.72
CA PRO A 255 -10.48 13.42 0.60
C PRO A 255 -10.51 14.05 2.01
N GLU A 256 -9.57 14.94 2.28
CA GLU A 256 -9.64 15.95 3.35
C GLU A 256 -9.75 15.51 4.84
N ASN A 257 -9.96 14.24 5.21
CA ASN A 257 -10.05 13.81 6.62
C ASN A 257 -9.44 12.43 6.84
N ILE A 258 -8.40 12.38 7.67
CA ILE A 258 -7.70 11.13 8.03
C ILE A 258 -8.34 10.57 9.30
N GLU A 259 -9.27 9.62 9.14
CA GLU A 259 -9.84 8.80 10.22
C GLU A 259 -9.60 7.31 9.91
N TYR A 260 -8.33 6.89 9.90
CA TYR A 260 -7.99 5.55 9.39
C TYR A 260 -7.94 4.41 10.41
N MET A 261 -8.24 4.67 11.68
CA MET A 261 -8.19 3.63 12.71
C MET A 261 -9.28 3.89 13.76
N PRO A 262 -10.55 3.57 13.49
CA PRO A 262 -11.59 3.69 14.51
C PRO A 262 -11.19 2.88 15.75
N GLY A 263 -10.94 3.56 16.87
CA GLY A 263 -10.53 2.95 18.14
C GLY A 263 -9.05 3.06 18.51
N VAL A 264 -8.19 3.64 17.66
CA VAL A 264 -6.79 3.88 17.99
C VAL A 264 -6.61 5.34 18.42
N PRO A 265 -6.14 5.63 19.66
CA PRO A 265 -6.06 6.99 20.17
C PRO A 265 -5.21 7.87 19.26
N HIS A 266 -5.74 9.03 18.85
CA HIS A 266 -4.91 10.09 18.32
C HIS A 266 -4.26 10.81 19.51
N PRO A 267 -2.92 10.94 19.56
CA PRO A 267 -1.97 10.75 18.47
C PRO A 267 -1.25 9.39 18.52
N PHE A 268 -1.69 8.44 17.69
CA PHE A 268 -1.04 7.13 17.43
C PHE A 268 0.48 7.23 17.19
N HIS A 269 0.90 8.29 16.50
CA HIS A 269 2.31 8.60 16.19
C HIS A 269 3.13 8.95 17.43
N ASN A 270 2.53 9.38 18.53
CA ASN A 270 3.25 9.78 19.74
C ASN A 270 3.40 8.64 20.76
N GLU A 271 2.78 7.49 20.54
CA GLU A 271 2.78 6.41 21.53
C GLU A 271 3.73 5.27 21.13
N TRP A 272 3.96 5.07 19.83
CA TRP A 272 4.72 3.94 19.32
C TRP A 272 6.16 4.36 19.01
N ILE A 273 7.04 4.12 19.98
CA ILE A 273 8.48 4.31 19.83
C ILE A 273 9.14 2.94 19.80
N ILE A 274 9.74 2.62 18.66
CA ILE A 274 10.55 1.42 18.51
C ILE A 274 12.02 1.87 18.50
N ILE A 275 12.81 1.36 19.45
CA ILE A 275 14.18 1.82 19.68
C ILE A 275 15.09 1.52 18.47
N ASN A 276 14.97 0.35 17.82
CA ASN A 276 15.73 0.08 16.61
C ASN A 276 15.34 1.01 15.45
N TYR A 277 14.07 1.43 15.34
CA TYR A 277 13.65 2.34 14.26
C TYR A 277 14.32 3.71 14.39
N ASN A 278 14.62 4.14 15.63
CA ASN A 278 15.42 5.35 15.87
C ASN A 278 16.86 5.18 15.39
N THR A 279 17.44 3.99 15.56
CA THR A 279 18.77 3.68 14.98
C THR A 279 18.73 3.51 13.47
N ASP A 280 17.61 3.02 12.91
CA ASP A 280 17.39 2.90 11.47
C ASP A 280 17.23 4.26 10.80
N PHE A 281 16.59 5.23 11.46
CA PHE A 281 16.58 6.62 11.00
C PHE A 281 18.02 7.17 10.84
N ILE A 282 18.85 7.04 11.88
CA ILE A 282 20.25 7.51 11.84
C ILE A 282 21.02 6.80 10.72
N SER A 283 20.86 5.47 10.61
CA SER A 283 21.51 4.66 9.59
C SER A 283 21.00 5.00 8.19
N GLY A 284 19.71 5.30 8.04
CA GLY A 284 19.07 5.70 6.79
C GLY A 284 19.56 7.08 6.31
N VAL A 285 19.78 8.04 7.22
CA VAL A 285 20.41 9.33 6.89
C VAL A 285 21.83 9.10 6.36
N LYS A 286 22.63 8.28 7.07
CA LYS A 286 23.99 7.93 6.65
C LYS A 286 24.00 7.25 5.27
N ASP A 287 23.22 6.20 5.09
CA ASP A 287 23.21 5.43 3.85
C ASP A 287 22.71 6.29 2.68
N TYR A 288 21.73 7.17 2.91
CA TYR A 288 21.30 8.17 1.91
C TYR A 288 22.46 9.04 1.45
N ILE A 289 23.18 9.67 2.38
CA ILE A 289 24.30 10.57 2.02
C ILE A 289 25.41 9.79 1.31
N VAL A 290 25.80 8.63 1.84
CA VAL A 290 26.89 7.82 1.27
C VAL A 290 26.58 7.37 -0.15
N LEU A 291 25.36 6.91 -0.41
CA LEU A 291 24.98 6.40 -1.73
C LEU A 291 24.72 7.52 -2.75
N THR A 292 24.05 8.59 -2.32
CA THR A 292 23.62 9.66 -3.23
C THR A 292 24.67 10.75 -3.42
N SER A 293 25.63 10.85 -2.48
CA SER A 293 26.55 11.99 -2.36
C SER A 293 25.83 13.35 -2.21
N ASP A 294 24.57 13.35 -1.78
CA ASP A 294 23.77 14.55 -1.52
C ASP A 294 24.08 15.10 -0.12
N ASP A 295 25.27 15.68 0.05
CA ASP A 295 25.68 16.30 1.32
C ASP A 295 24.84 17.53 1.69
N ALA A 296 24.04 18.07 0.74
CA ALA A 296 23.22 19.25 0.97
C ALA A 296 22.08 19.00 1.98
N VAL A 297 21.71 17.74 2.25
CA VAL A 297 20.71 17.42 3.28
C VAL A 297 21.27 17.47 4.70
N LEU A 298 22.60 17.43 4.87
CA LEU A 298 23.22 17.34 6.20
C LEU A 298 22.85 18.51 7.11
N PRO A 299 22.94 19.80 6.70
CA PRO A 299 22.56 20.91 7.56
C PRO A 299 21.13 20.80 8.08
N ASP A 300 20.21 20.28 7.27
CA ASP A 300 18.79 20.15 7.61
C ASP A 300 18.52 18.95 8.52
N LEU A 301 19.13 17.79 8.23
CA LEU A 301 18.85 16.53 8.93
C LEU A 301 19.69 16.37 10.20
N TRP A 302 20.87 16.99 10.27
CA TRP A 302 21.79 16.85 11.40
C TRP A 302 21.20 17.25 12.77
N PRO A 303 20.40 18.33 12.90
CA PRO A 303 19.70 18.64 14.15
C PRO A 303 18.81 17.49 14.63
N TYR A 304 18.07 16.84 13.72
CA TYR A 304 17.21 15.70 14.04
C TYR A 304 18.04 14.49 14.47
N VAL A 305 19.09 14.15 13.71
CA VAL A 305 20.01 13.05 14.06
C VAL A 305 20.61 13.22 15.45
N LYS A 306 21.11 14.42 15.79
CA LYS A 306 21.66 14.70 17.12
C LYS A 306 20.65 14.47 18.23
N ARG A 307 19.41 14.95 18.06
CA ARG A 307 18.34 14.78 19.04
C ARG A 307 17.93 13.31 19.20
N THR A 308 17.91 12.53 18.13
CA THR A 308 17.69 11.08 18.20
C THR A 308 18.82 10.38 18.95
N VAL A 309 20.07 10.76 18.73
CA VAL A 309 21.22 10.23 19.49
C VAL A 309 21.13 10.61 20.98
N GLU A 310 20.71 11.84 21.29
CA GLU A 310 20.50 12.28 22.67
C GLU A 310 19.36 11.54 23.36
N PHE A 311 18.27 11.27 22.64
CA PHE A 311 17.17 10.41 23.11
C PHE A 311 17.69 9.00 23.41
N LEU A 312 18.34 8.35 22.45
CA LEU A 312 18.89 7.00 22.62
C LEU A 312 19.91 6.92 23.76
N ARG A 313 20.67 8.00 24.03
CA ARG A 313 21.62 8.08 25.15
C ARG A 313 20.95 8.09 26.53
N LYS A 314 19.73 8.61 26.64
CA LYS A 314 18.99 8.65 27.92
C LYS A 314 18.48 7.26 28.31
N ASP A 315 18.15 6.42 27.32
CA ASP A 315 17.56 5.09 27.51
C ASP A 315 18.58 3.93 27.57
N VAL A 316 19.89 4.23 27.68
CA VAL A 316 20.96 3.21 27.80
C VAL A 316 21.06 2.61 29.21
N ARG A 317 19.94 2.09 29.72
CA ARG A 317 19.91 1.02 30.71
C ARG A 317 19.00 -0.11 30.24
N LEU A 318 19.23 -0.60 29.02
CA LEU A 318 18.46 -1.71 28.43
C LEU A 318 18.47 -2.99 29.28
N SER A 319 19.41 -3.14 30.22
CA SER A 319 19.46 -4.27 31.17
C SER A 319 18.81 -4.02 32.53
N GLU A 320 18.47 -2.77 32.87
CA GLU A 320 17.97 -2.39 34.22
C GLU A 320 16.70 -1.53 34.19
N ALA A 321 16.28 -1.04 33.03
CA ALA A 321 15.03 -0.33 32.88
C ALA A 321 13.88 -1.34 32.99
N LYS A 322 13.28 -1.44 34.18
CA LYS A 322 11.84 -1.72 34.25
C LYS A 322 11.15 -0.56 33.55
N LEU A 323 10.78 -0.78 32.29
CA LEU A 323 10.09 0.17 31.43
C LEU A 323 8.63 0.20 31.84
N THR A 324 8.33 0.73 33.03
CA THR A 324 6.97 0.67 33.60
C THR A 324 5.96 1.54 32.85
N ASP A 325 6.42 2.43 31.97
CA ASP A 325 5.59 3.48 31.36
C ASP A 325 5.59 3.44 29.81
N HIS A 326 6.28 2.47 29.18
CA HIS A 326 6.40 2.37 27.72
C HIS A 326 6.32 0.91 27.22
N THR A 327 5.48 0.65 26.22
CA THR A 327 5.45 -0.65 25.52
C THR A 327 6.60 -0.71 24.52
N ILE A 328 7.63 -1.53 24.80
CA ILE A 328 8.65 -1.88 23.82
C ILE A 328 8.17 -3.09 23.04
N ILE A 329 7.87 -2.90 21.75
CA ILE A 329 7.64 -4.01 20.82
C ILE A 329 9.01 -4.49 20.35
N THR A 330 9.39 -5.70 20.79
CA THR A 330 10.47 -6.48 20.16
C THR A 330 9.84 -7.38 19.09
N ASP A 331 10.61 -7.79 18.08
CA ASP A 331 10.15 -8.59 16.92
C ASP A 331 9.40 -9.89 17.29
N THR A 332 9.41 -10.28 18.56
CA THR A 332 8.72 -11.46 19.10
C THR A 332 7.32 -11.20 19.68
N TRP A 333 6.77 -9.98 19.65
CA TRP A 333 5.48 -9.64 20.32
C TRP A 333 5.42 -10.09 21.79
N VAL A 334 6.58 -10.16 22.46
CA VAL A 334 6.64 -10.52 23.88
C VAL A 334 6.55 -9.24 24.67
N GLU A 335 5.38 -9.00 25.28
CA GLU A 335 5.23 -8.03 26.35
C GLU A 335 6.11 -8.46 27.52
N TYR A 336 7.14 -7.68 27.83
CA TYR A 336 7.84 -7.80 29.10
C TYR A 336 7.06 -6.98 30.14
N THR A 337 6.39 -7.66 31.06
CA THR A 337 5.77 -7.07 32.26
C THR A 337 6.79 -6.71 33.33
#